data_AF-C7ZBF0-F1
#
_entry.id   AF-C7ZBF0-F1
#
_cell.length_a   1.000
_cell.length_b   1.000
_cell.length_c   1.000
_cell.angle_alpha   90.00
_cell.angle_beta   90.00
_cell.angle_gamma   90.00
#
_symmetry.space_group_name_H-M   'P 1'
#
loop_
_entity.id
_entity.type
_entity.pdbx_description
1 polymer ?
#
loop_
_entity_poly.entity_id
_entity_poly.type
_entity_poly.pdbx_seq_one_letter_code
_entity_poly.pdbx_strand_id
1 'polypeptide(L)'
;AGLIASATAQTYSDCNPMEKSSCSADEALSSSSYSVDFTKGADDDAWESIGSGDVDYTSKGAEFTINEKGDAPTIQTNWYIFFGRLEVHLKAASGTGIVSSAVLLSDVLDEVDWEWLGGSSEEVQTNYYGKGNSTSDTRSETLAAAGSQTASHNYTIYWTKETCVWYVDGTAVRTLNYADALGGENYPQTPMRIKLGIWAGGDSDNAEGTITWAGGETDYSDAPFTMIVESVKIENFNPAESYTYGDQTGDYGSIELDETDKSETKSKTSTKTTTSTGSSTET
;
A
#
# COMPACT_ATOMS: atom_id res chain seq x y z
N ALA A 1 14.80 22.35 -11.20
CA ALA A 1 15.13 22.28 -9.76
C ALA A 1 14.22 21.21 -9.20
N GLY A 2 14.81 20.09 -8.74
CA GLY A 2 14.05 18.90 -8.38
C GLY A 2 13.09 19.18 -7.23
N LEU A 3 11.87 18.66 -7.37
CA LEU A 3 10.83 18.61 -6.35
C LEU A 3 11.36 17.74 -5.20
N ILE A 4 11.88 18.36 -4.15
CA ILE A 4 12.28 17.65 -2.94
C ILE A 4 11.03 17.48 -2.09
N ALA A 5 10.75 16.20 -1.82
CA ALA A 5 9.56 15.63 -1.26
C ALA A 5 9.33 15.99 0.21
N SER A 6 8.13 16.52 0.50
CA SER A 6 7.53 16.44 1.85
C SER A 6 6.79 15.11 2.08
N ALA A 7 6.72 14.22 1.07
CA ALA A 7 6.35 12.81 1.26
C ALA A 7 7.32 12.07 2.22
N THR A 8 8.49 12.66 2.52
CA THR A 8 9.47 12.11 3.46
C THR A 8 8.93 11.87 4.89
N ALA A 9 7.84 12.52 5.30
CA ALA A 9 7.20 12.21 6.57
C ALA A 9 6.35 10.93 6.54
N GLN A 10 5.79 10.55 5.39
CA GLN A 10 4.97 9.34 5.24
C GLN A 10 5.79 8.13 4.75
N THR A 11 6.81 8.36 3.92
CA THR A 11 7.53 7.32 3.19
C THR A 11 9.01 7.26 3.62
N TYR A 12 9.22 6.69 4.80
CA TYR A 12 10.53 6.37 5.34
C TYR A 12 10.66 4.87 5.63
N SER A 13 11.90 4.42 5.73
CA SER A 13 12.25 3.06 6.15
C SER A 13 13.25 3.14 7.29
N ASP A 14 12.98 2.40 8.37
CA ASP A 14 13.89 2.30 9.52
C ASP A 14 15.17 1.52 9.16
N CYS A 15 15.02 0.53 8.28
CA CYS A 15 16.11 -0.26 7.76
C CYS A 15 15.88 -0.59 6.28
N ASN A 16 16.63 0.07 5.39
CA ASN A 16 16.59 -0.26 3.97
C ASN A 16 17.53 -1.45 3.67
N PRO A 17 17.00 -2.63 3.26
CA PRO A 17 17.80 -3.84 3.04
C PRO A 17 18.71 -3.76 1.81
N MET A 18 18.46 -2.85 0.87
CA MET A 18 19.40 -2.56 -0.22
C MET A 18 20.68 -1.88 0.28
N GLU A 19 20.60 -1.14 1.38
CA GLU A 19 21.72 -0.39 1.96
C GLU A 19 22.37 -1.12 3.14
N LYS A 20 21.62 -1.98 3.84
CA LYS A 20 22.07 -2.67 5.06
C LYS A 20 21.69 -4.15 5.02
N SER A 21 22.66 -5.05 5.15
CA SER A 21 22.41 -6.49 5.19
C SER A 21 21.89 -7.03 6.54
N SER A 22 21.76 -6.17 7.55
CA SER A 22 21.35 -6.55 8.91
C SER A 22 19.91 -6.16 9.25
N CYS A 23 19.08 -5.88 8.24
CA CYS A 23 17.66 -5.63 8.48
C CYS A 23 16.98 -6.91 8.96
N SER A 24 16.01 -6.76 9.87
CA SER A 24 15.20 -7.89 10.32
C SER A 24 14.25 -8.32 9.21
N ALA A 25 13.77 -9.55 9.27
CA ALA A 25 12.69 -9.99 8.39
C ALA A 25 11.43 -9.17 8.67
N ASP A 26 10.68 -8.86 7.62
CA ASP A 26 9.38 -8.19 7.72
C ASP A 26 8.36 -9.19 8.28
N GLU A 27 7.60 -8.81 9.29
CA GLU A 27 6.46 -9.61 9.74
C GLU A 27 5.41 -9.69 8.62
N ALA A 28 4.96 -10.90 8.27
CA ALA A 28 4.08 -11.11 7.13
C ALA A 28 2.64 -11.40 7.57
N LEU A 29 1.66 -11.00 6.74
CA LEU A 29 0.29 -11.50 6.90
C LEU A 29 0.28 -12.99 6.56
N SER A 30 0.28 -13.83 7.58
CA SER A 30 0.32 -15.30 7.46
C SER A 30 -0.93 -15.93 6.85
N SER A 31 -2.00 -15.15 6.69
CA SER A 31 -3.24 -15.59 6.05
C SER A 31 -3.37 -15.06 4.62
N SER A 32 -4.14 -15.74 3.78
CA SER A 32 -4.45 -15.26 2.43
C SER A 32 -5.39 -14.06 2.39
N SER A 33 -6.05 -13.74 3.50
CA SER A 33 -7.07 -12.71 3.54
C SER A 33 -7.17 -12.08 4.93
N TYR A 34 -7.27 -10.76 4.96
CA TYR A 34 -7.57 -9.97 6.15
C TYR A 34 -8.72 -8.99 5.85
N SER A 35 -9.57 -8.72 6.83
CA SER A 35 -10.62 -7.72 6.71
C SER A 35 -10.95 -7.10 8.04
N VAL A 36 -11.13 -5.79 8.07
CA VAL A 36 -11.57 -5.03 9.26
C VAL A 36 -12.71 -4.09 8.89
N ASP A 37 -13.73 -4.06 9.75
CA ASP A 37 -14.84 -3.10 9.71
C ASP A 37 -14.65 -2.08 10.84
N PHE A 38 -14.05 -0.94 10.52
CA PHE A 38 -13.74 0.10 11.52
C PHE A 38 -14.99 0.76 12.11
N THR A 39 -16.17 0.55 11.50
CA THR A 39 -17.44 0.97 12.13
C THR A 39 -17.77 0.16 13.40
N LYS A 40 -16.99 -0.89 13.69
CA LYS A 40 -17.10 -1.76 14.87
C LYS A 40 -16.01 -1.49 15.92
N GLY A 41 -15.07 -0.59 15.64
CA GLY A 41 -13.93 -0.27 16.52
C GLY A 41 -12.58 -0.49 15.85
N ALA A 42 -11.52 -0.22 16.60
CA ALA A 42 -10.15 -0.48 16.18
C ALA A 42 -9.83 -1.98 16.11
N ASP A 43 -8.79 -2.31 15.35
CA ASP A 43 -8.14 -3.62 15.35
C ASP A 43 -6.67 -3.43 15.75
N ASP A 44 -6.45 -3.20 17.04
CA ASP A 44 -5.14 -2.85 17.61
C ASP A 44 -4.11 -3.98 17.51
N ASP A 45 -4.55 -5.22 17.23
CA ASP A 45 -3.65 -6.35 16.98
C ASP A 45 -3.02 -6.25 15.58
N ALA A 46 -3.75 -5.70 14.60
CA ALA A 46 -3.30 -5.61 13.21
C ALA A 46 -2.76 -4.23 12.83
N TRP A 47 -3.16 -3.16 13.53
CA TRP A 47 -2.82 -1.78 13.21
C TRP A 47 -2.20 -1.05 14.39
N GLU A 48 -1.19 -0.24 14.11
CA GLU A 48 -0.58 0.70 15.05
C GLU A 48 -0.78 2.15 14.59
N SER A 49 -0.88 3.09 15.54
CA SER A 49 -0.85 4.53 15.25
C SER A 49 0.58 5.03 15.24
N ILE A 50 0.99 5.64 14.14
CA ILE A 50 2.37 6.14 13.91
C ILE A 50 2.44 7.65 13.68
N GLY A 51 1.28 8.31 13.51
CA GLY A 51 1.16 9.74 13.22
C GLY A 51 1.02 10.62 14.46
N SER A 52 1.10 11.93 14.25
CA SER A 52 0.70 12.93 15.25
C SER A 52 -0.81 13.16 15.21
N GLY A 53 -1.45 13.23 16.38
CA GLY A 53 -2.91 13.29 16.48
C GLY A 53 -3.54 11.91 16.62
N ASP A 54 -4.82 11.89 17.01
CA ASP A 54 -5.54 10.66 17.33
C ASP A 54 -6.45 10.21 16.18
N VAL A 55 -6.74 8.91 16.13
CA VAL A 55 -7.74 8.31 15.25
C VAL A 55 -8.91 7.84 16.09
N ASP A 56 -10.08 8.45 15.87
CA ASP A 56 -11.30 8.10 16.58
C ASP A 56 -12.08 7.02 15.82
N TYR A 57 -12.54 5.99 16.52
CA TYR A 57 -13.35 4.93 15.93
C TYR A 57 -14.83 5.14 16.28
N THR A 58 -15.63 5.52 15.29
CA THR A 58 -17.06 5.81 15.46
C THR A 58 -17.93 4.84 14.65
N SER A 59 -19.25 5.00 14.70
CA SER A 59 -20.15 4.23 13.84
C SER A 59 -19.97 4.53 12.34
N LYS A 60 -19.20 5.55 11.97
CA LYS A 60 -18.86 5.87 10.57
C LYS A 60 -17.57 5.21 10.11
N GLY A 61 -16.73 4.69 11.01
CA GLY A 61 -15.41 4.17 10.69
C GLY A 61 -14.31 4.81 11.54
N ALA A 62 -13.07 4.63 11.12
CA ALA A 62 -11.90 5.32 11.64
C ALA A 62 -11.88 6.76 11.09
N GLU A 63 -11.95 7.76 11.97
CA GLU A 63 -11.95 9.19 11.67
C GLU A 63 -10.55 9.76 11.96
N PHE A 64 -9.83 10.10 10.88
CA PHE A 64 -8.51 10.73 10.92
C PHE A 64 -8.72 12.24 10.83
N THR A 65 -8.41 12.99 11.88
CA THR A 65 -8.77 14.42 11.96
C THR A 65 -7.57 15.34 12.19
N ILE A 66 -7.46 16.36 11.33
CA ILE A 66 -6.57 17.51 11.54
C ILE A 66 -7.37 18.59 12.25
N ASN A 67 -7.04 18.84 13.51
CA ASN A 67 -7.63 19.92 14.32
C ASN A 67 -6.74 21.17 14.30
N GLU A 68 -5.43 20.98 14.24
CA GLU A 68 -4.46 22.07 14.23
C GLU A 68 -3.22 21.74 13.40
N LYS A 69 -2.38 22.76 13.21
CA LYS A 69 -1.09 22.63 12.53
C LYS A 69 -0.22 21.58 13.22
N GLY A 70 0.31 20.65 12.43
CA GLY A 70 1.15 19.55 12.90
C GLY A 70 0.42 18.24 13.14
N ASP A 71 -0.93 18.23 13.11
CA ASP A 71 -1.69 16.98 13.08
C ASP A 71 -1.47 16.25 11.75
N ALA A 72 -1.16 14.96 11.84
CA ALA A 72 -1.01 14.05 10.72
C ALA A 72 -1.36 12.61 11.14
N PRO A 73 -2.59 12.36 11.63
CA PRO A 73 -2.95 11.06 12.18
C PRO A 73 -2.83 9.99 11.10
N THR A 74 -2.13 8.92 11.45
CA THR A 74 -1.75 7.86 10.51
C THR A 74 -1.73 6.53 11.26
N ILE A 75 -2.39 5.52 10.69
CA ILE A 75 -2.26 4.12 11.12
C ILE A 75 -1.53 3.30 10.08
N GLN A 76 -0.90 2.22 10.52
CA GLN A 76 -0.13 1.31 9.69
C GLN A 76 -0.38 -0.14 10.10
N THR A 77 -0.38 -1.08 9.15
CA THR A 77 -0.37 -2.50 9.50
C THR A 77 0.93 -2.92 10.19
N ASN A 78 0.81 -3.81 11.18
CA ASN A 78 1.94 -4.43 11.87
C ASN A 78 2.69 -5.45 10.99
N TRP A 79 2.09 -5.82 9.86
CA TRP A 79 2.59 -6.81 8.91
C TRP A 79 2.58 -6.28 7.48
N TYR A 80 3.29 -7.00 6.62
CA TYR A 80 3.43 -6.76 5.20
C TYR A 80 2.62 -7.79 4.40
N ILE A 81 2.28 -7.44 3.16
CA ILE A 81 1.81 -8.37 2.14
C ILE A 81 2.80 -8.41 0.99
N PHE A 82 2.86 -9.52 0.28
CA PHE A 82 3.72 -9.64 -0.89
C PHE A 82 2.90 -10.00 -2.12
N PHE A 83 2.67 -9.00 -2.96
CA PHE A 83 1.61 -8.98 -3.97
C PHE A 83 0.22 -9.23 -3.37
N GLY A 84 -0.83 -8.73 -4.02
CA GLY A 84 -2.15 -8.86 -3.45
C GLY A 84 -3.18 -7.91 -3.99
N ARG A 85 -4.19 -7.71 -3.15
CA ARG A 85 -5.28 -6.77 -3.36
C ARG A 85 -5.52 -6.01 -2.08
N LEU A 86 -5.58 -4.69 -2.16
CA LEU A 86 -6.02 -3.80 -1.09
C LEU A 86 -7.31 -3.12 -1.53
N GLU A 87 -8.39 -3.26 -0.77
CA GLU A 87 -9.61 -2.47 -0.90
C GLU A 87 -9.77 -1.59 0.33
N VAL A 88 -9.98 -0.29 0.12
CA VAL A 88 -10.24 0.69 1.18
C VAL A 88 -11.56 1.37 0.86
N HIS A 89 -12.53 1.26 1.77
CA HIS A 89 -13.77 2.03 1.72
C HIS A 89 -13.56 3.34 2.47
N LEU A 90 -13.47 4.45 1.73
CA LEU A 90 -12.96 5.71 2.25
C LEU A 90 -13.78 6.88 1.72
N LYS A 91 -13.97 7.88 2.60
CA LYS A 91 -14.35 9.25 2.24
C LYS A 91 -13.20 10.18 2.62
N ALA A 92 -12.65 10.87 1.63
CA ALA A 92 -11.53 11.80 1.81
C ALA A 92 -11.95 13.05 2.58
N ALA A 93 -10.98 13.73 3.18
CA ALA A 93 -11.19 15.03 3.79
C ALA A 93 -11.33 16.13 2.74
N SER A 94 -12.17 17.12 3.02
CA SER A 94 -12.19 18.40 2.30
C SER A 94 -11.22 19.40 2.92
N GLY A 95 -10.89 20.46 2.18
CA GLY A 95 -10.08 21.58 2.66
C GLY A 95 -8.88 21.83 1.76
N THR A 96 -8.60 23.10 1.43
CA THR A 96 -7.43 23.47 0.65
C THR A 96 -6.16 23.01 1.37
N GLY A 97 -5.24 22.37 0.64
CA GLY A 97 -3.98 21.90 1.20
C GLY A 97 -4.06 20.63 2.04
N ILE A 98 -5.27 20.10 2.28
CA ILE A 98 -5.46 18.83 3.02
C ILE A 98 -5.29 17.65 2.07
N VAL A 99 -4.56 16.64 2.53
CA VAL A 99 -4.27 15.43 1.77
C VAL A 99 -4.75 14.23 2.57
N SER A 100 -5.60 13.40 1.97
CA SER A 100 -5.91 12.06 2.46
C SER A 100 -5.07 11.06 1.67
N SER A 101 -4.54 10.02 2.32
CA SER A 101 -3.58 9.10 1.71
C SER A 101 -3.91 7.64 2.06
N ALA A 102 -3.76 6.76 1.09
CA ALA A 102 -3.73 5.30 1.28
C ALA A 102 -2.54 4.71 0.52
N VAL A 103 -1.56 4.20 1.26
CA VAL A 103 -0.22 3.90 0.74
C VAL A 103 0.14 2.45 1.04
N LEU A 104 0.61 1.71 0.04
CA LEU A 104 1.43 0.52 0.24
C LEU A 104 2.90 0.94 0.17
N LEU A 105 3.70 0.59 1.18
CA LEU A 105 5.11 0.98 1.27
C LEU A 105 5.98 -0.18 1.74
N SER A 106 7.09 -0.43 1.04
CA SER A 106 8.12 -1.40 1.43
C SER A 106 9.28 -0.73 2.16
N ASP A 107 10.13 -1.55 2.78
CA ASP A 107 11.35 -1.09 3.44
C ASP A 107 12.45 -0.64 2.46
N VAL A 108 12.34 -0.99 1.19
CA VAL A 108 13.19 -0.43 0.11
C VAL A 108 12.59 0.80 -0.56
N LEU A 109 11.42 1.26 -0.11
CA LEU A 109 10.68 2.39 -0.67
C LEU A 109 10.14 2.14 -2.09
N ASP A 110 9.86 0.88 -2.44
CA ASP A 110 8.76 0.60 -3.36
C ASP A 110 7.45 1.10 -2.74
N GLU A 111 6.63 1.78 -3.54
CA GLU A 111 5.41 2.47 -3.09
C GLU A 111 4.32 2.40 -4.16
N VAL A 112 3.08 2.23 -3.72
CA VAL A 112 1.86 2.36 -4.54
C VAL A 112 0.82 3.07 -3.71
N ASP A 113 0.26 4.17 -4.20
CA ASP A 113 -0.61 5.01 -3.39
C ASP A 113 -1.84 5.56 -4.13
N TRP A 114 -2.74 6.06 -3.30
CA TRP A 114 -3.79 7.00 -3.62
C TRP A 114 -3.59 8.28 -2.79
N GLU A 115 -3.75 9.43 -3.44
CA GLU A 115 -3.75 10.75 -2.80
C GLU A 115 -5.00 11.53 -3.20
N TRP A 116 -5.79 11.96 -2.22
CA TRP A 116 -6.93 12.87 -2.43
C TRP A 116 -6.59 14.25 -1.91
N LEU A 117 -6.72 15.26 -2.78
CA LEU A 117 -6.54 16.65 -2.41
C LEU A 117 -7.90 17.24 -1.99
N GLY A 118 -7.99 17.77 -0.78
CA GLY A 118 -9.25 18.25 -0.21
C GLY A 118 -9.87 19.46 -0.92
N GLY A 119 -9.09 20.15 -1.77
CA GLY A 119 -9.56 21.22 -2.65
C GLY A 119 -10.08 20.75 -4.02
N SER A 120 -9.92 19.47 -4.36
CA SER A 120 -10.25 18.91 -5.68
C SER A 120 -11.22 17.75 -5.57
N SER A 121 -12.52 18.04 -5.55
CA SER A 121 -13.53 17.01 -5.23
C SER A 121 -13.88 16.01 -6.33
N GLU A 122 -13.41 16.29 -7.54
CA GLU A 122 -13.75 15.52 -8.73
C GLU A 122 -12.61 14.60 -9.17
N GLU A 123 -11.51 14.58 -8.42
CA GLU A 123 -10.26 13.96 -8.83
C GLU A 123 -9.60 13.19 -7.68
N VAL A 124 -8.80 12.20 -8.05
CA VAL A 124 -7.88 11.49 -7.16
C VAL A 124 -6.56 11.29 -7.90
N GLN A 125 -5.45 11.33 -7.19
CA GLN A 125 -4.14 10.99 -7.74
C GLN A 125 -3.76 9.56 -7.40
N THR A 126 -3.12 8.91 -8.35
CA THR A 126 -2.44 7.63 -8.15
C THR A 126 -0.95 7.85 -8.35
N ASN A 127 -0.10 7.23 -7.56
CA ASN A 127 1.33 7.33 -7.74
C ASN A 127 2.02 6.00 -7.45
N TYR A 128 3.27 5.90 -7.89
CA TYR A 128 4.13 4.77 -7.57
C TYR A 128 5.58 5.20 -7.50
N TYR A 129 6.35 4.53 -6.66
CA TYR A 129 7.81 4.66 -6.60
C TYR A 129 8.42 3.27 -6.62
N GLY A 130 9.56 3.14 -7.29
CA GLY A 130 10.38 1.96 -7.17
C GLY A 130 11.66 2.33 -6.46
N LYS A 131 11.99 1.63 -5.37
CA LYS A 131 13.26 1.77 -4.64
C LYS A 131 13.56 3.23 -4.22
N GLY A 132 12.52 4.01 -3.89
CA GLY A 132 12.63 5.43 -3.52
C GLY A 132 13.04 6.36 -4.68
N ASN A 133 13.04 5.88 -5.91
CA ASN A 133 13.46 6.65 -7.07
C ASN A 133 12.42 7.70 -7.47
N SER A 134 12.71 8.96 -7.13
CA SER A 134 11.89 10.12 -7.45
C SER A 134 12.26 10.83 -8.76
N THR A 135 13.18 10.28 -9.57
CA THR A 135 13.68 10.97 -10.77
C THR A 135 12.75 10.90 -11.99
N SER A 136 11.76 10.02 -11.97
CA SER A 136 10.74 9.94 -13.03
C SER A 136 9.66 10.99 -12.82
N ASP A 137 9.22 11.68 -13.87
CA ASP A 137 8.09 12.62 -13.82
C ASP A 137 6.76 11.98 -14.24
N THR A 138 6.74 10.70 -14.63
CA THR A 138 5.55 10.01 -15.21
C THR A 138 4.83 9.09 -14.22
N ARG A 139 5.18 9.16 -12.95
CA ARG A 139 4.72 8.21 -11.92
C ARG A 139 3.35 8.56 -11.34
N SER A 140 3.02 9.84 -11.29
CA SER A 140 1.71 10.32 -10.83
C SER A 140 0.74 10.52 -12.00
N GLU A 141 -0.52 10.09 -11.81
CA GLU A 141 -1.63 10.39 -12.72
C GLU A 141 -2.85 10.85 -11.91
N THR A 142 -3.45 11.97 -12.32
CA THR A 142 -4.73 12.46 -11.81
C THR A 142 -5.87 11.86 -12.61
N LEU A 143 -6.82 11.24 -11.92
CA LEU A 143 -7.94 10.51 -12.49
C LEU A 143 -9.26 11.09 -11.96
N ALA A 144 -10.32 11.01 -12.76
CA ALA A 144 -11.64 11.44 -12.33
C ALA A 144 -12.17 10.50 -11.23
N ALA A 145 -12.60 11.08 -10.10
CA ALA A 145 -13.21 10.39 -8.97
C ALA A 145 -14.20 11.33 -8.27
N ALA A 146 -15.33 11.56 -8.93
CA ALA A 146 -16.38 12.46 -8.46
C ALA A 146 -16.93 12.06 -7.08
N GLY A 147 -16.97 13.02 -6.16
CA GLY A 147 -17.63 12.87 -4.87
C GLY A 147 -16.78 12.29 -3.75
N SER A 148 -15.45 12.21 -3.93
CA SER A 148 -14.51 11.58 -2.99
C SER A 148 -14.54 12.16 -1.56
N GLN A 149 -14.94 13.43 -1.38
CA GLN A 149 -15.10 14.08 -0.06
C GLN A 149 -16.56 14.10 0.43
N THR A 150 -17.52 13.69 -0.40
CA THR A 150 -18.96 13.73 -0.07
C THR A 150 -19.54 12.36 0.30
N ALA A 151 -18.96 11.28 -0.21
CA ALA A 151 -19.40 9.92 0.03
C ALA A 151 -18.20 8.96 0.14
N SER A 152 -18.43 7.81 0.77
CA SER A 152 -17.48 6.71 0.79
C SER A 152 -17.47 6.00 -0.56
N HIS A 153 -16.27 5.74 -1.09
CA HIS A 153 -16.04 4.97 -2.32
C HIS A 153 -15.10 3.80 -2.03
N ASN A 154 -15.17 2.75 -2.86
CA ASN A 154 -14.20 1.65 -2.80
C ASN A 154 -13.01 1.96 -3.70
N TYR A 155 -11.87 2.20 -3.10
CA TYR A 155 -10.58 2.35 -3.78
C TYR A 155 -9.81 1.05 -3.67
N THR A 156 -9.54 0.43 -4.81
CA THR A 156 -8.83 -0.86 -4.86
C THR A 156 -7.50 -0.71 -5.56
N ILE A 157 -6.45 -1.31 -4.99
CA ILE A 157 -5.19 -1.60 -5.66
C ILE A 157 -5.11 -3.12 -5.85
N TYR A 158 -4.93 -3.57 -7.09
CA TYR A 158 -4.61 -4.96 -7.43
C TYR A 158 -3.19 -5.02 -7.94
N TRP A 159 -2.30 -5.67 -7.20
CA TRP A 159 -0.86 -5.60 -7.40
C TRP A 159 -0.28 -7.00 -7.57
N THR A 160 0.20 -7.31 -8.77
CA THR A 160 0.90 -8.56 -9.09
C THR A 160 2.33 -8.27 -9.55
N LYS A 161 3.12 -9.31 -9.83
CA LYS A 161 4.45 -9.15 -10.43
C LYS A 161 4.40 -8.59 -11.86
N GLU A 162 3.28 -8.74 -12.56
CA GLU A 162 3.12 -8.29 -13.94
C GLU A 162 2.48 -6.90 -14.05
N THR A 163 1.52 -6.59 -13.19
CA THR A 163 0.75 -5.36 -13.28
C THR A 163 0.19 -4.88 -11.94
N CYS A 164 0.12 -3.55 -11.81
CA CYS A 164 -0.57 -2.86 -10.74
C CYS A 164 -1.76 -2.11 -11.35
N VAL A 165 -2.96 -2.35 -10.83
CA VAL A 165 -4.20 -1.80 -11.35
C VAL A 165 -4.97 -1.11 -10.23
N TRP A 166 -5.32 0.15 -10.47
CA TRP A 166 -6.13 0.95 -9.57
C TRP A 166 -7.59 0.90 -10.03
N TYR A 167 -8.50 0.74 -9.08
CA TYR A 167 -9.94 0.76 -9.32
C TYR A 167 -10.65 1.76 -8.41
N VAL A 168 -11.69 2.38 -8.95
CA VAL A 168 -12.69 3.15 -8.19
C VAL A 168 -14.04 2.48 -8.39
N ASP A 169 -14.69 2.07 -7.30
CA ASP A 169 -16.00 1.40 -7.29
C ASP A 169 -16.05 0.20 -8.26
N GLY A 170 -14.96 -0.58 -8.29
CA GLY A 170 -14.81 -1.77 -9.14
C GLY A 170 -14.51 -1.48 -10.61
N THR A 171 -14.37 -0.22 -11.02
CA THR A 171 -13.96 0.16 -12.39
C THR A 171 -12.46 0.44 -12.42
N ALA A 172 -11.73 -0.26 -13.29
CA ALA A 172 -10.30 0.00 -13.48
C ALA A 172 -10.08 1.40 -14.06
N VAL A 173 -9.27 2.22 -13.40
CA VAL A 173 -8.99 3.61 -13.79
C VAL A 173 -7.54 3.83 -14.23
N ARG A 174 -6.62 2.96 -13.80
CA ARG A 174 -5.21 2.99 -14.22
C ARG A 174 -4.60 1.60 -14.19
N THR A 175 -3.69 1.33 -15.11
CA THR A 175 -2.89 0.11 -15.19
C THR A 175 -1.43 0.48 -15.41
N LEU A 176 -0.57 0.04 -14.51
CA LEU A 176 0.88 0.06 -14.66
C LEU A 176 1.34 -1.37 -15.00
N ASN A 177 1.95 -1.58 -16.16
CA ASN A 177 2.62 -2.84 -16.43
C ASN A 177 4.06 -2.78 -15.90
N TYR A 178 4.61 -3.94 -15.51
CA TYR A 178 6.01 -4.07 -15.08
C TYR A 178 7.00 -3.34 -16.01
N ALA A 179 6.84 -3.54 -17.33
CA ALA A 179 7.73 -2.95 -18.33
C ALA A 179 7.61 -1.42 -18.46
N ASP A 180 6.46 -0.83 -18.11
CA ASP A 180 6.24 0.61 -18.19
C ASP A 180 7.00 1.36 -17.08
N ALA A 181 7.29 0.68 -15.97
CA ALA A 181 8.07 1.20 -14.86
C ALA A 181 9.58 1.05 -15.09
N LEU A 182 10.10 1.73 -16.11
CA LEU A 182 11.52 1.70 -16.51
C LEU A 182 12.02 0.28 -16.80
N GLY A 183 11.26 -0.49 -17.59
CA GLY A 183 11.60 -1.88 -17.89
C GLY A 183 11.55 -2.83 -16.68
N GLY A 184 10.95 -2.39 -15.57
CA GLY A 184 10.82 -3.15 -14.32
C GLY A 184 11.65 -2.63 -13.17
N GLU A 185 12.68 -1.82 -13.43
CA GLU A 185 13.61 -1.35 -12.40
C GLU A 185 12.88 -0.51 -11.32
N ASN A 186 11.89 0.27 -11.75
CA ASN A 186 11.05 1.10 -10.87
C ASN A 186 9.69 0.48 -10.56
N TYR A 187 9.46 -0.79 -10.92
CA TYR A 187 8.17 -1.43 -10.62
C TYR A 187 8.12 -1.83 -9.13
N PRO A 188 7.07 -1.43 -8.37
CA PRO A 188 6.88 -1.87 -6.99
C PRO A 188 6.76 -3.38 -6.91
N GLN A 189 7.68 -4.04 -6.22
CA GLN A 189 7.85 -5.48 -6.32
C GLN A 189 8.36 -6.14 -5.06
N THR A 190 8.37 -5.45 -3.93
CA THR A 190 8.86 -5.96 -2.65
C THR A 190 7.75 -5.89 -1.60
N PRO A 191 7.78 -6.70 -0.53
CA PRO A 191 6.70 -6.73 0.46
C PRO A 191 6.35 -5.33 0.97
N MET A 192 5.06 -5.02 1.05
CA MET A 192 4.58 -3.71 1.46
C MET A 192 3.60 -3.82 2.62
N ARG A 193 3.75 -2.93 3.58
CA ARG A 193 2.75 -2.65 4.62
C ARG A 193 1.81 -1.55 4.15
N ILE A 194 0.63 -1.46 4.76
CA ILE A 194 -0.39 -0.50 4.39
C ILE A 194 -0.36 0.64 5.41
N LYS A 195 -0.38 1.89 4.92
CA LYS A 195 -0.55 3.11 5.72
C LYS A 195 -1.81 3.84 5.28
N LEU A 196 -2.59 4.30 6.25
CA LEU A 196 -3.77 5.14 6.04
C LEU A 196 -3.63 6.39 6.89
N GLY A 197 -3.81 7.56 6.31
CA GLY A 197 -3.67 8.80 7.07
C GLY A 197 -4.08 10.04 6.32
N ILE A 198 -4.10 11.14 7.06
CA ILE A 198 -4.40 12.48 6.57
C ILE A 198 -3.28 13.42 7.03
N TRP A 199 -2.93 14.41 6.22
CA TRP A 199 -1.91 15.41 6.56
C TRP A 199 -2.15 16.72 5.79
N ALA A 200 -1.56 17.80 6.29
CA ALA A 200 -1.62 19.11 5.63
C ALA A 200 -0.44 19.30 4.67
N GLY A 201 -0.60 18.91 3.40
CA GLY A 201 0.36 19.21 2.34
C GLY A 201 0.54 20.72 2.11
N GLY A 202 -0.51 21.49 2.36
CA GLY A 202 -0.53 22.95 2.34
C GLY A 202 0.00 23.62 3.60
N ASP A 203 0.60 22.91 4.56
CA ASP A 203 1.22 23.58 5.71
C ASP A 203 2.28 24.60 5.26
N SER A 204 2.25 25.80 5.83
CA SER A 204 3.20 26.88 5.53
C SER A 204 4.68 26.51 5.73
N ASP A 205 4.98 25.48 6.53
CA ASP A 205 6.34 25.01 6.79
C ASP A 205 6.82 23.98 5.74
N ASN A 206 5.93 23.50 4.87
CA ASN A 206 6.28 22.59 3.79
C ASN A 206 7.03 23.32 2.66
N ALA A 207 7.67 22.54 1.79
CA ALA A 207 8.26 23.09 0.58
C ALA A 207 7.18 23.69 -0.34
N GLU A 208 7.49 24.82 -0.98
CA GLU A 208 6.58 25.52 -1.90
C GLU A 208 5.97 24.60 -2.97
N GLY A 209 6.74 23.64 -3.47
CA GLY A 209 6.28 22.65 -4.44
C GLY A 209 5.20 21.72 -3.87
N THR A 210 5.32 21.30 -2.61
CA THR A 210 4.32 20.51 -1.90
C THR A 210 3.05 21.32 -1.68
N ILE A 211 3.18 22.56 -1.21
CA ILE A 211 2.03 23.45 -0.97
C ILE A 211 1.27 23.70 -2.28
N THR A 212 2.00 23.98 -3.36
CA THR A 212 1.42 24.16 -4.70
C THR A 212 0.73 22.88 -5.18
N TRP A 213 1.36 21.72 -5.02
CA TRP A 213 0.78 20.42 -5.39
C TRP A 213 -0.49 20.11 -4.61
N ALA A 214 -0.53 20.41 -3.30
CA ALA A 214 -1.68 20.19 -2.43
C ALA A 214 -2.85 21.17 -2.71
N GLY A 215 -2.68 22.10 -3.66
CA GLY A 215 -3.71 23.04 -4.10
C GLY A 215 -3.67 24.40 -3.40
N GLY A 216 -2.68 24.66 -2.54
CA GLY A 216 -2.51 25.92 -1.82
C GLY A 216 -2.26 25.73 -0.32
N GLU A 217 -2.07 26.84 0.37
CA GLU A 217 -1.84 26.87 1.81
C GLU A 217 -3.10 26.44 2.59
N THR A 218 -2.91 25.63 3.64
CA THR A 218 -3.98 25.16 4.51
C THR A 218 -4.44 26.26 5.46
N ASP A 219 -5.75 26.56 5.47
CA ASP A 219 -6.34 27.45 6.47
C ASP A 219 -6.87 26.65 7.68
N TYR A 220 -6.05 26.54 8.73
CA TYR A 220 -6.44 25.82 9.95
C TYR A 220 -7.61 26.45 10.71
N SER A 221 -8.07 27.66 10.36
CA SER A 221 -9.31 28.21 10.93
C SER A 221 -10.57 27.53 10.42
N ASP A 222 -10.48 26.79 9.30
CA ASP A 222 -11.54 25.94 8.76
C ASP A 222 -11.54 24.51 9.36
N ALA A 223 -10.59 24.19 10.26
CA ALA A 223 -10.56 22.93 10.96
C ALA A 223 -11.83 22.72 11.82
N PRO A 224 -12.26 21.46 12.05
CA PRO A 224 -11.54 20.22 11.75
C PRO A 224 -11.68 19.74 10.29
N PHE A 225 -10.63 19.08 9.79
CA PHE A 225 -10.66 18.34 8.53
C PHE A 225 -10.58 16.84 8.81
N THR A 226 -11.54 16.06 8.32
CA THR A 226 -11.65 14.64 8.68
C THR A 226 -11.76 13.74 7.45
N MET A 227 -10.82 12.78 7.36
CA MET A 227 -10.89 11.62 6.49
C MET A 227 -11.55 10.47 7.25
N ILE A 228 -12.40 9.69 6.58
CA ILE A 228 -13.10 8.56 7.20
C ILE A 228 -12.81 7.28 6.42
N VAL A 229 -12.35 6.24 7.11
CA VAL A 229 -12.19 4.89 6.56
C VAL A 229 -13.19 3.95 7.22
N GLU A 230 -14.13 3.44 6.44
CA GLU A 230 -15.18 2.53 6.92
C GLU A 230 -14.63 1.11 7.11
N SER A 231 -13.88 0.60 6.13
CA SER A 231 -13.36 -0.77 6.15
C SER A 231 -12.16 -0.95 5.23
N VAL A 232 -11.38 -1.99 5.53
CA VAL A 232 -10.26 -2.45 4.72
C VAL A 232 -10.42 -3.94 4.44
N LYS A 233 -10.15 -4.37 3.21
CA LYS A 233 -10.01 -5.79 2.85
C LYS A 233 -8.71 -6.00 2.11
N ILE A 234 -8.00 -7.05 2.48
CA ILE A 234 -6.69 -7.38 1.95
C ILE A 234 -6.68 -8.84 1.52
N GLU A 235 -6.16 -9.10 0.33
CA GLU A 235 -5.76 -10.43 -0.11
C GLU A 235 -4.24 -10.46 -0.22
N ASN A 236 -3.58 -11.38 0.50
CA ASN A 236 -2.15 -11.60 0.38
C ASN A 236 -1.92 -12.80 -0.55
N PHE A 237 -1.28 -12.56 -1.70
CA PHE A 237 -1.05 -13.62 -2.68
C PHE A 237 0.09 -14.55 -2.30
N ASN A 238 0.96 -14.15 -1.37
CA ASN A 238 2.03 -14.99 -0.87
C ASN A 238 2.09 -14.97 0.68
N PRO A 239 1.14 -15.63 1.38
CA PRO A 239 1.14 -15.68 2.84
C PRO A 239 2.35 -16.43 3.40
N ALA A 240 2.98 -15.85 4.43
CA ALA A 240 4.17 -16.34 5.11
C ALA A 240 4.16 -15.88 6.59
N GLU A 241 5.04 -16.42 7.42
CA GLU A 241 5.29 -15.90 8.77
C GLU A 241 6.15 -14.63 8.72
N SER A 242 7.11 -14.59 7.79
CA SER A 242 7.93 -13.41 7.54
C SER A 242 8.44 -13.36 6.10
N TYR A 243 8.88 -12.17 5.66
CA TYR A 243 9.60 -11.95 4.41
C TYR A 243 11.03 -11.51 4.70
N THR A 244 12.01 -12.17 4.08
CA THR A 244 13.43 -11.80 4.19
C THR A 244 13.98 -11.40 2.82
N TYR A 245 14.71 -10.29 2.77
CA TYR A 245 15.48 -9.94 1.58
C TYR A 245 16.75 -10.81 1.54
N GLY A 246 16.80 -11.78 0.64
CA GLY A 246 17.92 -12.70 0.48
C GLY A 246 19.19 -12.05 -0.10
N ASP A 247 19.05 -10.87 -0.71
CA ASP A 247 20.15 -10.02 -1.16
C ASP A 247 19.76 -8.52 -1.13
N GLN A 248 20.67 -7.66 -1.60
CA GLN A 248 20.51 -6.20 -1.60
C GLN A 248 19.99 -5.63 -2.93
N THR A 249 19.41 -6.46 -3.81
CA THR A 249 18.94 -6.02 -5.14
C THR A 249 17.63 -5.23 -5.07
N GLY A 250 16.77 -5.54 -4.10
CA GLY A 250 15.39 -5.05 -4.06
C GLY A 250 14.53 -5.64 -5.19
N ASP A 251 14.90 -6.81 -5.72
CA ASP A 251 14.11 -7.53 -6.71
C ASP A 251 13.15 -8.51 -6.03
N TYR A 252 11.94 -8.69 -6.57
CA TYR A 252 10.98 -9.65 -6.01
C TYR A 252 11.53 -11.08 -5.93
N GLY A 253 12.49 -11.41 -6.82
CA GLY A 253 13.14 -12.72 -6.87
C GLY A 253 14.08 -13.01 -5.72
N SER A 254 14.50 -11.99 -4.95
CA SER A 254 15.34 -12.17 -3.76
C SER A 254 14.54 -12.33 -2.47
N ILE A 255 13.21 -12.17 -2.51
CA ILE A 255 12.36 -12.29 -1.32
C ILE A 255 12.19 -13.76 -0.95
N GLU A 256 12.74 -14.12 0.20
CA GLU A 256 12.59 -15.42 0.83
C GLU A 256 11.38 -15.41 1.77
N LEU A 257 10.56 -16.45 1.70
CA LEU A 257 9.34 -16.59 2.48
C LEU A 257 9.55 -17.64 3.56
N ASP A 258 9.36 -17.27 4.81
CA ASP A 258 9.29 -18.24 5.91
C ASP A 258 7.87 -18.83 5.93
N GLU A 259 7.68 -19.99 5.31
CA GLU A 259 6.34 -20.56 5.14
C GLU A 259 5.75 -21.02 6.47
N THR A 260 4.52 -20.60 6.77
CA THR A 260 3.67 -21.30 7.74
C THR A 260 3.54 -22.75 7.31
N ASP A 261 3.76 -23.70 8.22
CA ASP A 261 3.70 -25.15 8.00
C ASP A 261 2.35 -25.57 7.36
N LYS A 262 2.22 -25.45 6.04
CA LYS A 262 1.05 -25.90 5.28
C LYS A 262 1.17 -27.40 5.17
N SER A 263 0.40 -28.09 6.01
CA SER A 263 -0.01 -29.48 5.86
C SER A 263 0.01 -29.89 4.38
N GLU A 264 1.06 -30.63 4.02
CA GLU A 264 1.21 -31.23 2.72
C GLU A 264 0.00 -32.12 2.46
N THR A 265 -0.94 -31.67 1.62
CA THR A 265 -1.72 -32.63 0.83
C THR A 265 -0.79 -33.13 -0.28
N LYS A 266 0.21 -33.94 0.13
CA LYS A 266 1.00 -34.78 -0.79
C LYS A 266 0.02 -35.76 -1.43
N SER A 267 -0.50 -35.40 -2.59
CA SER A 267 -1.11 -36.35 -3.50
C SER A 267 -0.02 -37.31 -3.97
N LYS A 268 0.12 -38.43 -3.25
CA LYS A 268 0.97 -39.55 -3.64
C LYS A 268 0.40 -40.17 -4.92
N THR A 269 0.82 -39.68 -6.09
CA THR A 269 0.76 -40.47 -7.31
C THR A 269 1.84 -41.55 -7.22
N SER A 270 1.46 -42.70 -6.68
CA SER A 270 2.24 -43.92 -6.75
C SER A 270 2.22 -44.43 -8.19
N THR A 271 3.29 -44.14 -8.94
CA THR A 271 3.57 -44.83 -10.20
C THR A 271 3.99 -46.25 -9.86
N LYS A 272 3.05 -47.18 -9.94
CA LYS A 272 3.30 -48.61 -9.77
C LYS A 272 3.90 -49.17 -11.06
N THR A 273 5.23 -49.18 -11.15
CA THR A 273 5.95 -49.90 -12.20
C THR A 273 5.64 -51.40 -12.04
N THR A 274 4.86 -51.94 -12.98
CA THR A 274 4.59 -53.37 -13.07
C THR A 274 5.63 -53.98 -14.00
N THR A 275 6.61 -54.67 -13.44
CA THR A 275 7.58 -55.48 -14.18
C THR A 275 6.86 -56.73 -14.69
N SER A 276 6.56 -56.81 -15.99
CA SER A 276 6.07 -58.03 -16.64
C SER A 276 7.25 -58.85 -17.17
N THR A 277 7.60 -59.91 -16.47
CA THR A 277 8.51 -60.96 -16.96
C THR A 277 7.73 -61.84 -17.94
N GLY A 278 8.01 -61.71 -19.24
CA GLY A 278 7.48 -62.56 -20.30
C GLY A 278 8.59 -63.40 -20.91
N SER A 279 8.56 -64.71 -20.66
CA SER A 279 9.41 -65.73 -21.26
C SER A 279 8.62 -66.47 -22.34
N SER A 280 9.13 -66.52 -23.57
CA SER A 280 8.82 -67.52 -24.61
C SER A 280 9.74 -67.27 -25.82
N THR A 281 10.83 -68.02 -26.00
CA THR A 281 10.96 -69.22 -26.88
C THR A 281 10.46 -68.99 -28.31
N GLU A 282 11.41 -68.89 -29.26
CA GLU A 282 11.18 -69.20 -30.67
C GLU A 282 12.14 -70.31 -31.08
N THR A 283 11.59 -71.24 -31.86
CA THR A 283 12.25 -72.32 -32.59
C THR A 283 12.33 -71.90 -34.05
#